data_AF-A0A2G8S247-F1
#
_entry.id   AF-A0A2G8S247-F1
#
_cell.length_a   1.000
_cell.length_b   1.000
_cell.length_c   1.000
_cell.angle_alpha   90.00
_cell.angle_beta   90.00
_cell.angle_gamma   90.00
#
_symmetry.space_group_name_H-M   'P 1'
#
loop_
_entity.id
_entity.type
_entity.pdbx_description
1 polymer ?
#
loop_
_entity_poly.entity_id
_entity_poly.type
_entity_poly.pdbx_seq_one_letter_code
_entity_poly.pdbx_strand_id
1 'polypeptide(L)'
;MHEVSRLLQAATALSQLLRDAGVPHAFHGNVLTALLSKAPMADEISCIVEGGTVHPFRRVRQACANHEDFLIVASPWSNRLHVKYQRLIPPIDIEILPAGEEGPRRLDGATVMMMGRVPFLTITEFIRAKLKAWSIRGSERDAQEITFAMSRYWNRVDLNRIPEQEMNDFASRFPAVAPAWQELKRKYGMS
;
A
#
# COMPACT_ATOMS: atom_id res chain seq x y z
N MET A 1 -19.03 6.37 8.15
CA MET A 1 -18.72 6.56 6.71
C MET A 1 -17.64 7.61 6.44
N HIS A 2 -17.04 8.25 7.45
CA HIS A 2 -16.14 9.40 7.26
C HIS A 2 -14.63 9.08 7.26
N GLU A 3 -14.20 7.89 7.71
CA GLU A 3 -12.77 7.61 7.90
C GLU A 3 -12.03 7.42 6.57
N VAL A 4 -12.59 6.63 5.64
CA VAL A 4 -12.01 6.44 4.31
C VAL A 4 -11.89 7.77 3.55
N SER A 5 -12.91 8.62 3.62
CA SER A 5 -12.87 9.94 2.98
C SER A 5 -11.78 10.83 3.54
N ARG A 6 -11.54 10.78 4.86
CA ARG A 6 -10.48 11.55 5.52
C ARG A 6 -9.09 11.07 5.10
N LEU A 7 -8.89 9.74 5.05
CA LEU A 7 -7.64 9.14 4.56
C LEU A 7 -7.38 9.50 3.10
N LEU A 8 -8.40 9.44 2.23
CA LEU A 8 -8.30 9.86 0.83
C LEU A 8 -7.97 11.34 0.68
N GLN A 9 -8.55 12.21 1.52
CA GLN A 9 -8.24 13.63 1.49
C GLN A 9 -6.77 13.88 1.85
N ALA A 10 -6.27 13.23 2.90
CA ALA A 10 -4.86 13.30 3.29
C ALA A 10 -3.94 12.75 2.19
N ALA A 11 -4.28 11.60 1.60
CA ALA A 11 -3.56 10.99 0.49
C ALA A 11 -3.50 11.90 -0.73
N THR A 12 -4.63 12.54 -1.08
CA THR A 12 -4.71 13.47 -2.21
C THR A 12 -3.82 14.69 -1.99
N ALA A 13 -3.87 15.28 -0.80
CA ALA A 13 -3.04 16.44 -0.45
C ALA A 13 -1.55 16.09 -0.49
N LEU A 14 -1.14 14.97 0.11
CA LEU A 14 0.26 14.52 0.06
C LEU A 14 0.69 14.16 -1.36
N SER A 15 -0.18 13.49 -2.12
CA SER A 15 0.09 13.13 -3.50
C SER A 15 0.34 14.33 -4.40
N GLN A 16 -0.36 15.43 -4.16
CA GLN A 16 -0.13 16.69 -4.87
C GLN A 16 1.29 17.21 -4.61
N LEU A 17 1.69 17.34 -3.34
CA LEU A 17 3.04 17.82 -2.98
C LEU A 17 4.16 16.95 -3.55
N LEU A 18 3.99 15.63 -3.46
CA LEU A 18 4.98 14.70 -3.99
C LEU A 18 5.07 14.75 -5.52
N ARG A 19 3.94 14.92 -6.23
CA ARG A 19 3.95 15.11 -7.69
C ARG A 19 4.62 16.41 -8.08
N ASP A 20 4.32 17.52 -7.40
CA ASP A 20 4.91 18.83 -7.69
C ASP A 20 6.42 18.83 -7.45
N ALA A 21 6.90 18.03 -6.48
CA ALA A 21 8.32 17.79 -6.22
C ALA A 21 8.95 16.70 -7.12
N GLY A 22 8.22 16.13 -8.08
CA GLY A 22 8.72 15.06 -8.97
C GLY A 22 9.11 13.78 -8.23
N VAL A 23 8.42 13.45 -7.14
CA VAL A 23 8.67 12.27 -6.30
C VAL A 23 7.68 11.15 -6.66
N PRO A 24 8.11 10.07 -7.33
CA PRO A 24 7.25 8.93 -7.61
C PRO A 24 6.82 8.25 -6.31
N HIS A 25 5.52 7.99 -6.19
CA HIS A 25 4.92 7.44 -4.98
C HIS A 25 3.64 6.68 -5.30
N ALA A 26 3.25 5.79 -4.39
CA ALA A 26 2.00 5.06 -4.44
C ALA A 26 1.50 4.72 -3.05
N PHE A 27 0.21 4.82 -2.83
CA PHE A 27 -0.43 4.54 -1.55
C PHE A 27 -0.86 3.08 -1.43
N HIS A 28 -0.89 2.57 -0.20
CA HIS A 28 -1.56 1.33 0.18
C HIS A 28 -1.98 1.40 1.67
N GLY A 29 -2.32 0.26 2.25
CA GLY A 29 -2.89 0.13 3.59
C GLY A 29 -4.31 -0.38 3.51
N ASN A 30 -4.99 -0.51 4.65
CA ASN A 30 -6.35 -1.03 4.67
C ASN A 30 -7.37 -0.10 3.99
N VAL A 31 -7.02 1.18 3.80
CA VAL A 31 -7.80 2.13 2.99
C VAL A 31 -8.03 1.62 1.56
N LEU A 32 -7.07 0.89 0.97
CA LEU A 32 -7.25 0.33 -0.37
C LEU A 32 -8.32 -0.76 -0.37
N THR A 33 -8.28 -1.67 0.59
CA THR A 33 -9.33 -2.68 0.79
C THR A 33 -10.68 -2.03 1.04
N ALA A 34 -10.74 -0.99 1.87
CA ALA A 34 -11.99 -0.26 2.15
C ALA A 34 -12.57 0.42 0.90
N LEU A 35 -11.72 1.02 0.06
CA LEU A 35 -12.11 1.57 -1.24
C LEU A 35 -12.69 0.50 -2.17
N LEU A 36 -12.03 -0.64 -2.28
CA LEU A 36 -12.41 -1.74 -3.18
C LEU A 36 -13.66 -2.49 -2.72
N SER A 37 -13.91 -2.55 -1.41
CA SER A 37 -15.08 -3.19 -0.80
C SER A 37 -16.24 -2.24 -0.57
N LYS A 38 -16.04 -0.92 -0.73
CA LYS A 38 -16.95 0.14 -0.29
C LYS A 38 -17.25 0.08 1.21
N ALA A 39 -16.30 -0.40 2.02
CA ALA A 39 -16.43 -0.41 3.47
C ALA A 39 -16.28 1.01 4.04
N PRO A 40 -16.97 1.34 5.15
CA PRO A 40 -16.96 2.69 5.70
C PRO A 40 -15.76 3.02 6.60
N MET A 41 -14.95 2.02 6.94
CA MET A 41 -13.91 2.09 7.97
C MET A 41 -12.55 1.69 7.40
N ALA A 42 -11.55 2.49 7.75
CA ALA A 42 -10.14 2.28 7.50
C ALA A 42 -9.37 3.20 8.46
N ASP A 43 -8.27 2.71 9.00
CA ASP A 43 -7.45 3.41 10.00
C ASP A 43 -5.97 3.48 9.58
N GLU A 44 -5.59 2.84 8.48
CA GLU A 44 -4.20 2.68 8.04
C GLU A 44 -4.01 3.16 6.60
N ILE A 45 -3.02 4.03 6.43
CA ILE A 45 -2.54 4.44 5.12
C ILE A 45 -1.01 4.56 5.14
N SER A 46 -0.39 3.95 4.15
CA SER A 46 1.05 4.01 3.92
C SER A 46 1.30 4.50 2.49
N CYS A 47 2.45 5.13 2.28
CA CYS A 47 2.89 5.67 1.00
C CYS A 47 4.28 5.11 0.69
N ILE A 48 4.36 4.25 -0.34
CA ILE A 48 5.63 3.80 -0.90
C ILE A 48 6.21 4.96 -1.71
N VAL A 49 7.47 5.29 -1.46
CA VAL A 49 8.17 6.38 -2.15
C VAL A 49 9.44 5.86 -2.80
N GLU A 50 9.61 6.13 -4.09
CA GLU A 50 10.85 5.79 -4.79
C GLU A 50 12.02 6.67 -4.36
N GLY A 51 13.17 6.01 -4.29
CA GLY A 51 14.45 6.69 -4.21
C GLY A 51 14.76 7.48 -5.48
N GLY A 52 15.88 8.17 -5.45
CA GLY A 52 16.48 8.79 -6.62
C GLY A 52 17.97 8.95 -6.37
N THR A 53 18.51 10.10 -6.76
CA THR A 53 19.88 10.51 -6.36
C THR A 53 20.03 10.70 -4.85
N VAL A 54 18.92 10.82 -4.12
CA VAL A 54 18.86 10.95 -2.66
C VAL A 54 17.80 10.02 -2.06
N HIS A 55 17.96 9.73 -0.77
CA HIS A 55 17.09 8.84 0.00
C HIS A 55 15.60 9.29 -0.04
N PRO A 56 14.62 8.36 -0.17
CA PRO A 56 13.18 8.66 -0.21
C PRO A 56 12.71 9.65 0.88
N PHE A 57 13.09 9.39 2.13
CA PHE A 57 12.68 10.24 3.26
C PHE A 57 13.17 11.69 3.16
N ARG A 58 14.34 11.92 2.56
CA ARG A 58 14.84 13.28 2.33
C ARG A 58 13.96 14.00 1.31
N ARG A 59 13.56 13.31 0.24
CA ARG A 59 12.67 13.86 -0.81
C ARG A 59 11.31 14.23 -0.22
N VAL A 60 10.72 13.36 0.60
CA VAL A 60 9.44 13.66 1.27
C VAL A 60 9.56 14.86 2.21
N ARG A 61 10.62 14.94 3.02
CA ARG A 61 10.88 16.10 3.88
C ARG A 61 10.95 17.39 3.08
N GLN A 62 11.67 17.39 1.96
CA GLN A 62 11.81 18.56 1.09
C GLN A 62 10.48 18.96 0.45
N ALA A 63 9.69 17.98 -0.02
CA ALA A 63 8.37 18.25 -0.59
C ALA A 63 7.38 18.85 0.44
N CYS A 64 7.53 18.53 1.72
CA CYS A 64 6.64 19.01 2.78
C CYS A 64 7.16 20.25 3.54
N ALA A 65 8.41 20.68 3.35
CA ALA A 65 9.12 21.60 4.25
C ALA A 65 8.43 22.96 4.48
N ASN A 66 7.59 23.41 3.55
CA ASN A 66 6.91 24.71 3.61
C ASN A 66 5.38 24.60 3.60
N HIS A 67 4.82 23.43 3.91
CA HIS A 67 3.38 23.23 3.86
C HIS A 67 2.80 23.12 5.27
N GLU A 68 2.01 24.12 5.67
CA GLU A 68 1.47 24.26 7.04
C GLU A 68 0.57 23.09 7.48
N ASP A 69 -0.14 22.47 6.53
CA ASP A 69 -1.01 21.33 6.83
C ASP A 69 -0.23 20.01 7.12
N PHE A 70 1.08 19.97 6.92
CA PHE A 70 1.89 18.75 7.04
C PHE A 70 2.98 18.88 8.09
N LEU A 71 3.03 17.91 9.00
CA LEU A 71 4.11 17.75 9.96
C LEU A 71 4.87 16.45 9.67
N ILE A 72 6.19 16.55 9.53
CA ILE A 72 7.07 15.39 9.46
C ILE A 72 7.41 14.90 10.85
N VAL A 73 7.19 13.62 11.11
CA VAL A 73 7.61 12.94 12.34
C VAL A 73 8.57 11.82 11.95
N ALA A 74 9.83 11.92 12.36
CA ALA A 74 10.78 10.82 12.23
C ALA A 74 10.72 9.96 13.49
N SER A 75 10.64 8.65 13.34
CA SER A 75 10.78 7.70 14.45
C SER A 75 12.19 7.11 14.43
N PRO A 76 13.10 7.56 15.32
CA PRO A 76 14.49 7.10 15.30
C PRO A 76 14.63 5.60 15.58
N TRP A 77 13.73 5.03 16.38
CA TRP A 77 13.79 3.63 16.81
C TRP A 77 13.33 2.62 15.76
N SER A 78 12.40 3.02 14.89
CA SER A 78 11.85 2.13 13.85
C SER A 78 12.40 2.40 12.46
N ASN A 79 13.30 3.39 12.31
CA ASN A 79 13.75 3.91 11.02
C ASN A 79 12.58 4.21 10.06
N ARG A 80 11.46 4.70 10.62
CA ARG A 80 10.26 5.05 9.84
C ARG A 80 10.07 6.56 9.81
N LEU A 81 9.56 7.04 8.68
CA LEU A 81 9.14 8.43 8.51
C LEU A 81 7.61 8.47 8.46
N HIS A 82 7.02 9.35 9.24
CA HIS A 82 5.58 9.60 9.24
C HIS A 82 5.32 11.03 8.77
N VAL A 83 4.25 11.19 7.99
CA VAL A 83 3.72 12.48 7.56
C VAL A 83 2.35 12.63 8.19
N LYS A 84 2.20 13.60 9.10
CA LYS A 84 0.92 13.92 9.74
C LYS A 84 0.22 15.03 8.97
N TYR A 85 -0.96 14.74 8.45
CA TYR A 85 -1.85 15.73 7.87
C TYR A 85 -2.77 16.32 8.94
N GLN A 86 -2.58 17.60 9.24
CA GLN A 86 -3.12 18.28 10.42
C GLN A 86 -4.42 19.03 10.17
N ARG A 87 -4.85 19.19 8.91
CA ARG A 87 -6.09 19.88 8.56
C ARG A 87 -7.36 19.16 9.04
N LEU A 88 -7.25 17.90 9.44
CA LEU A 88 -8.35 17.08 9.94
C LEU A 88 -8.14 16.75 11.42
N ILE A 89 -9.23 16.57 12.16
CA ILE A 89 -9.20 16.19 13.58
C ILE A 89 -9.90 14.82 13.76
N PRO A 90 -9.22 13.82 14.36
CA PRO A 90 -7.78 13.79 14.66
C PRO A 90 -6.88 13.88 13.41
N PRO A 91 -5.61 14.30 13.56
CA PRO A 91 -4.65 14.30 12.45
C PRO A 91 -4.52 12.91 11.82
N ILE A 92 -4.36 12.87 10.50
CA ILE A 92 -4.14 11.62 9.77
C ILE A 92 -2.64 11.36 9.71
N ASP A 93 -2.22 10.21 10.22
CA ASP A 93 -0.83 9.75 10.12
C ASP A 93 -0.67 8.91 8.85
N ILE A 94 0.28 9.29 8.00
CA ILE A 94 0.64 8.55 6.79
C ILE A 94 2.05 8.02 6.99
N GLU A 95 2.18 6.71 7.01
CA GLU A 95 3.48 6.07 7.08
C GLU A 95 4.19 6.12 5.72
N ILE A 96 5.45 6.56 5.70
CA ILE A 96 6.26 6.62 4.49
C ILE A 96 7.21 5.44 4.47
N LEU A 97 7.18 4.68 3.38
CA LEU A 97 7.93 3.45 3.23
C LEU A 97 8.83 3.53 1.97
N PRO A 98 10.11 3.15 2.06
CA PRO A 98 11.00 3.12 0.90
C PRO A 98 10.58 2.04 -0.12
N ALA A 99 10.52 2.43 -1.39
CA ALA A 99 10.40 1.49 -2.51
C ALA A 99 11.57 0.47 -2.49
N GLY A 100 11.27 -0.79 -2.81
CA GLY A 100 12.23 -1.89 -2.79
C GLY A 100 12.48 -2.53 -1.42
N GLU A 101 12.13 -1.85 -0.32
CA GLU A 101 12.17 -2.42 1.03
C GLU A 101 10.80 -3.00 1.40
N GLU A 102 9.73 -2.20 1.32
CA GLU A 102 8.38 -2.59 1.74
C GLU A 102 7.37 -2.68 0.57
N GLY A 103 7.84 -2.37 -0.65
CA GLY A 103 7.03 -2.37 -1.86
C GLY A 103 7.86 -2.65 -3.12
N PRO A 104 7.28 -2.47 -4.31
CA PRO A 104 8.01 -2.60 -5.57
C PRO A 104 9.20 -1.62 -5.63
N ARG A 105 10.28 -2.00 -6.32
CA ARG A 105 11.46 -1.13 -6.51
C ARG A 105 11.18 0.06 -7.43
N ARG A 106 10.23 -0.09 -8.36
CA ARG A 106 9.81 0.94 -9.31
C ARG A 106 8.30 1.12 -9.26
N LEU A 107 7.85 2.37 -9.32
CA LEU A 107 6.47 2.82 -9.32
C LEU A 107 6.14 3.32 -10.72
N ASP A 108 5.66 2.38 -11.53
CA ASP A 108 5.30 2.58 -12.94
C ASP A 108 3.92 1.94 -13.22
N GLY A 109 3.50 1.91 -14.48
CA GLY A 109 2.20 1.36 -14.87
C GLY A 109 1.99 -0.12 -14.54
N ALA A 110 3.04 -0.88 -14.22
CA ALA A 110 2.92 -2.28 -13.81
C ALA A 110 2.73 -2.43 -12.29
N THR A 111 3.06 -1.41 -11.50
CA THR A 111 3.07 -1.45 -10.03
C THR A 111 2.12 -0.47 -9.38
N VAL A 112 1.66 0.52 -10.14
CA VAL A 112 0.74 1.56 -9.69
C VAL A 112 -0.53 1.54 -10.52
N MET A 113 -1.68 1.71 -9.85
CA MET A 113 -2.98 1.98 -10.45
C MET A 113 -3.55 3.30 -9.90
N MET A 114 -4.34 4.00 -10.70
CA MET A 114 -4.98 5.24 -10.24
C MET A 114 -6.34 4.93 -9.63
N MET A 115 -6.54 5.34 -8.38
CA MET A 115 -7.86 5.36 -7.73
C MET A 115 -8.31 6.82 -7.63
N GLY A 116 -9.19 7.22 -8.55
CA GLY A 116 -9.47 8.64 -8.77
C GLY A 116 -8.23 9.34 -9.32
N ARG A 117 -7.67 10.30 -8.57
CA ARG A 117 -6.45 11.03 -8.94
C ARG A 117 -5.25 10.72 -8.04
N VAL A 118 -5.35 9.67 -7.22
CA VAL A 118 -4.30 9.26 -6.28
C VAL A 118 -3.68 7.94 -6.76
N PRO A 119 -2.34 7.84 -6.84
CA PRO A 119 -1.66 6.61 -7.22
C PRO A 119 -1.70 5.60 -6.06
N PHE A 120 -2.22 4.41 -6.30
CA PHE A 120 -2.20 3.28 -5.36
C PHE A 120 -1.40 2.12 -5.92
N LEU A 121 -0.88 1.25 -5.07
CA LEU A 121 -0.30 -0.02 -5.55
C LEU A 121 -1.35 -0.83 -6.32
N THR A 122 -0.92 -1.54 -7.37
CA THR A 122 -1.78 -2.53 -8.05
C THR A 122 -2.20 -3.63 -7.06
N ILE A 123 -3.26 -4.37 -7.40
CA ILE A 123 -3.72 -5.51 -6.58
C ILE A 123 -2.56 -6.50 -6.33
N THR A 124 -1.75 -6.77 -7.34
CA THR A 124 -0.55 -7.62 -7.22
C THR A 124 0.42 -7.11 -6.16
N GLU A 125 0.81 -5.83 -6.24
CA GLU A 125 1.79 -5.26 -5.30
C GLU A 125 1.22 -5.06 -3.90
N PHE A 126 -0.08 -4.78 -3.78
CA PHE A 126 -0.78 -4.78 -2.51
C PHE A 126 -0.72 -6.15 -1.82
N ILE A 127 -1.07 -7.22 -2.54
CA ILE A 127 -1.00 -8.60 -2.00
C ILE A 127 0.43 -8.94 -1.62
N ARG A 128 1.40 -8.63 -2.47
CA ARG A 128 2.82 -8.92 -2.21
C ARG A 128 3.34 -8.21 -0.97
N ALA A 129 3.02 -6.93 -0.78
CA ALA A 129 3.38 -6.17 0.40
C ALA A 129 2.73 -6.76 1.67
N LYS A 130 1.43 -7.06 1.61
CA LYS A 130 0.69 -7.65 2.74
C LYS A 130 1.13 -9.07 3.07
N LEU A 131 1.44 -9.90 2.07
CA LEU A 131 1.93 -11.26 2.26
C LEU A 131 3.29 -11.27 2.95
N LYS A 132 4.20 -10.36 2.56
CA LYS A 132 5.49 -10.18 3.24
C LYS A 132 5.31 -9.70 4.68
N ALA A 133 4.45 -8.72 4.91
CA ALA A 133 4.13 -8.25 6.26
C ALA A 133 3.55 -9.37 7.14
N TRP A 134 2.64 -10.17 6.57
CA TRP A 134 2.03 -11.31 7.24
C TRP A 134 3.03 -12.43 7.53
N SER A 135 3.94 -12.76 6.61
CA SER A 135 4.91 -13.84 6.85
C SER A 135 5.87 -13.52 8.01
N ILE A 136 6.12 -12.23 8.26
CA ILE A 136 6.93 -11.75 9.39
C ILE A 136 6.12 -11.70 10.69
N ARG A 137 4.89 -11.18 10.66
CA ARG A 137 4.13 -10.80 11.88
C ARG A 137 2.93 -11.68 12.20
N GLY A 138 2.45 -12.49 11.25
CA GLY A 138 1.27 -13.35 11.41
C GLY A 138 -0.05 -12.59 11.63
N SER A 139 -0.14 -11.32 11.20
CA SER A 139 -1.29 -10.45 11.47
C SER A 139 -2.59 -10.97 10.83
N GLU A 140 -3.64 -11.18 11.64
CA GLU A 140 -4.97 -11.57 11.13
C GLU A 140 -5.56 -10.54 10.18
N ARG A 141 -5.31 -9.24 10.42
CA ARG A 141 -5.79 -8.15 9.55
C ARG A 141 -5.18 -8.26 8.15
N ASP A 142 -3.86 -8.49 8.06
CA ASP A 142 -3.18 -8.69 6.78
C ASP A 142 -3.76 -9.93 6.07
N ALA A 143 -4.05 -10.99 6.82
CA ALA A 143 -4.66 -12.20 6.26
C ALA A 143 -6.08 -11.97 5.71
N GLN A 144 -6.92 -11.20 6.41
CA GLN A 144 -8.25 -10.81 5.94
C GLN A 144 -8.18 -10.00 4.64
N GLU A 145 -7.23 -9.07 4.56
CA GLU A 145 -7.02 -8.21 3.39
C GLU A 145 -6.52 -8.99 2.16
N ILE A 146 -5.54 -9.90 2.36
CA ILE A 146 -5.08 -10.81 1.30
C ILE A 146 -6.23 -11.70 0.85
N THR A 147 -6.98 -12.26 1.79
CA THR A 147 -8.14 -13.12 1.48
C THR A 147 -9.17 -12.38 0.65
N PHE A 148 -9.56 -11.17 1.06
CA PHE A 148 -10.47 -10.32 0.29
C PHE A 148 -9.96 -10.04 -1.13
N ALA A 149 -8.69 -9.63 -1.24
CA ALA A 149 -8.09 -9.29 -2.53
C ALA A 149 -8.06 -10.50 -3.47
N MET A 150 -7.66 -11.67 -2.97
CA MET A 150 -7.64 -12.91 -3.75
C MET A 150 -9.04 -13.38 -4.12
N SER A 151 -10.01 -13.40 -3.19
CA SER A 151 -11.37 -13.85 -3.49
C SER A 151 -12.07 -13.00 -4.56
N ARG A 152 -11.76 -11.70 -4.65
CA ARG A 152 -12.50 -10.77 -5.52
C ARG A 152 -11.74 -10.27 -6.74
N TYR A 153 -10.41 -10.29 -6.69
CA TYR A 153 -9.55 -9.65 -7.69
C TYR A 153 -8.41 -10.53 -8.18
N TRP A 154 -8.39 -11.84 -7.91
CA TRP A 154 -7.34 -12.76 -8.38
C TRP A 154 -7.07 -12.64 -9.88
N ASN A 155 -8.10 -12.40 -10.70
CA ASN A 155 -7.96 -12.29 -12.15
C ASN A 155 -7.12 -11.08 -12.61
N ARG A 156 -6.91 -10.09 -11.74
CA ARG A 156 -6.04 -8.92 -11.94
C ARG A 156 -4.64 -9.09 -11.35
N VAL A 157 -4.38 -10.20 -10.66
CA VAL A 157 -3.07 -10.49 -10.06
C VAL A 157 -2.13 -11.01 -11.13
N ASP A 158 -0.88 -10.57 -11.06
CA ASP A 158 0.21 -11.11 -11.86
C ASP A 158 0.96 -12.18 -11.06
N LEU A 159 0.75 -13.45 -11.45
CA LEU A 159 1.30 -14.61 -10.75
C LEU A 159 2.82 -14.55 -10.63
N ASN A 160 3.50 -14.09 -11.68
CA ASN A 160 4.98 -14.05 -11.76
C ASN A 160 5.63 -13.11 -10.73
N ARG A 161 4.84 -12.28 -10.06
CA ARG A 161 5.31 -11.32 -9.06
C ARG A 161 5.00 -11.76 -7.63
N ILE A 162 4.13 -12.73 -7.45
CA ILE A 162 3.76 -13.26 -6.14
C ILE A 162 4.78 -14.33 -5.71
N PRO A 163 5.40 -14.22 -4.52
CA PRO A 163 6.23 -15.29 -3.97
C PRO A 163 5.40 -16.56 -3.77
N GLU A 164 5.63 -17.57 -4.61
CA GLU A 164 4.79 -18.77 -4.67
C GLU A 164 4.82 -19.57 -3.37
N GLN A 165 6.00 -19.72 -2.75
CA GLN A 165 6.13 -20.50 -1.52
C GLN A 165 5.33 -19.87 -0.38
N GLU A 166 5.49 -18.57 -0.15
CA GLU A 166 4.76 -17.83 0.88
C GLU A 166 3.26 -17.83 0.62
N MET A 167 2.82 -17.76 -0.64
CA MET A 167 1.40 -17.83 -0.99
C MET A 167 0.83 -19.24 -0.81
N ASN A 168 1.60 -20.29 -1.10
CA ASN A 168 1.20 -21.67 -0.81
C ASN A 168 1.04 -21.88 0.71
N ASP A 169 2.00 -21.41 1.50
CA ASP A 169 1.94 -21.46 2.97
C ASP A 169 0.73 -20.68 3.49
N PHE A 170 0.48 -19.49 2.94
CA PHE A 170 -0.70 -18.69 3.27
C PHE A 170 -2.00 -19.44 2.95
N ALA A 171 -2.13 -19.99 1.74
CA ALA A 171 -3.32 -20.71 1.30
C ALA A 171 -3.59 -21.98 2.12
N SER A 172 -2.54 -22.62 2.65
CA SER A 172 -2.69 -23.75 3.56
C SER A 172 -3.31 -23.36 4.91
N ARG A 173 -2.99 -22.16 5.41
CA ARG A 173 -3.51 -21.62 6.68
C ARG A 173 -4.85 -20.92 6.53
N PHE A 174 -5.13 -20.36 5.36
CA PHE A 174 -6.37 -19.67 5.03
C PHE A 174 -7.03 -20.32 3.79
N PRO A 175 -7.76 -21.44 3.98
CA PRO A 175 -8.31 -22.23 2.87
C PRO A 175 -9.22 -21.46 1.92
N ALA A 176 -9.81 -20.34 2.37
CA ALA A 176 -10.63 -19.46 1.53
C ALA A 176 -9.85 -18.84 0.34
N VAL A 177 -8.52 -18.76 0.41
CA VAL A 177 -7.67 -18.27 -0.68
C VAL A 177 -7.32 -19.35 -1.70
N ALA A 178 -7.30 -20.62 -1.27
CA ALA A 178 -6.84 -21.73 -2.11
C ALA A 178 -7.55 -21.80 -3.48
N PRO A 179 -8.89 -21.65 -3.61
CA PRO A 179 -9.54 -21.68 -4.92
C PRO A 179 -9.07 -20.57 -5.86
N ALA A 180 -8.96 -19.34 -5.34
CA ALA A 180 -8.51 -18.19 -6.12
C ALA A 180 -7.04 -18.33 -6.55
N TRP A 181 -6.21 -18.91 -5.68
CA TRP A 181 -4.81 -19.18 -5.98
C TRP A 181 -4.64 -20.25 -7.06
N GLN A 182 -5.43 -21.33 -7.00
CA GLN A 182 -5.43 -22.37 -8.02
C GLN A 182 -5.92 -21.86 -9.38
N GLU A 183 -6.98 -21.05 -9.39
CA GLU A 183 -7.46 -20.42 -10.62
C GLU A 183 -6.44 -19.46 -11.23
N LEU A 184 -5.69 -18.74 -10.40
CA LEU A 184 -4.60 -17.91 -10.87
C LEU A 184 -3.46 -18.76 -11.48
N LYS A 185 -3.05 -19.87 -10.85
CA LYS A 185 -2.08 -20.81 -11.43
C LYS A 185 -2.55 -21.35 -12.78
N ARG A 186 -3.80 -21.79 -12.85
CA ARG A 186 -4.43 -22.31 -14.07
C ARG A 186 -4.44 -21.29 -15.21
N LYS A 187 -4.73 -20.01 -14.91
CA LYS A 187 -4.67 -18.91 -15.89
C LYS A 187 -3.29 -18.76 -16.52
N TYR A 188 -2.23 -19.12 -15.80
CA TYR A 188 -0.84 -19.07 -16.27
C TYR A 188 -0.32 -20.43 -16.77
N GLY A 189 -1.19 -21.44 -16.90
CA GLY A 189 -0.81 -22.78 -17.37
C GLY A 189 -0.05 -23.63 -16.35
N MET A 190 -0.10 -23.25 -15.07
CA MET A 190 0.47 -24.03 -13.95
C MET A 190 -0.61 -24.94 -13.35
N SER A 191 -0.24 -26.17 -13.01
CA SER A 191 -1.09 -27.20 -12.39
C SER A 191 -0.80 -27.38 -10.91
#